data_AF-A0A7S4M515-F1
#
_entry.id   AF-A0A7S4M515-F1
#
_cell.length_a   1.000
_cell.length_b   1.000
_cell.length_c   1.000
_cell.angle_alpha   90.00
_cell.angle_beta   90.00
_cell.angle_gamma   90.00
#
_symmetry.space_group_name_H-M   'P 1'
#
loop_
_entity.id
_entity.type
_entity.pdbx_description
1 polymer ?
#
loop_
_entity_poly.entity_id
_entity_poly.type
_entity_poly.pdbx_seq_one_letter_code
_entity_poly.pdbx_strand_id
1 'polypeptide(L)'
;MTWLSVPLYKRPVDVVIILLYSYFLFSCIFIERHYCEKPLEEDDADWLLRATYEYSEKYNPLFLTRPEWLRAATCISAYVLGAGYVIGVITLLRGIECMRIPLLMFCSFKMYALVLYYYLEFFGSMPAPDVGMFLAPEGVYFLGLFLTLYRMRTAHPFSYQPPTKQKTQ
;
A
#
# COMPACT_ATOMS: atom_id res chain seq x y z
N MET A 1 5.12 23.79 25.44
CA MET A 1 4.84 22.37 25.78
C MET A 1 5.71 21.49 24.90
N THR A 2 6.51 20.62 25.47
CA THR A 2 7.44 19.74 24.74
C THR A 2 6.80 18.37 24.52
N TRP A 3 6.72 17.95 23.26
CA TRP A 3 6.28 16.61 22.88
C TRP A 3 7.49 15.67 22.88
N LEU A 4 7.34 14.50 23.49
CA LEU A 4 8.39 13.48 23.53
C LEU A 4 8.09 12.40 22.50
N SER A 5 9.06 12.07 21.66
CA SER A 5 8.93 11.03 20.64
C SER A 5 8.91 9.63 21.26
N VAL A 6 8.00 8.80 20.80
CA VAL A 6 7.90 7.39 21.20
C VAL A 6 8.79 6.57 20.27
N PRO A 7 9.73 5.76 20.82
CA PRO A 7 10.62 4.95 20.00
C PRO A 7 9.89 3.79 19.31
N LEU A 8 10.41 3.33 18.18
CA LEU A 8 9.75 2.34 17.30
C LEU A 8 9.38 1.03 18.02
N TYR A 9 10.22 0.52 18.92
CA TYR A 9 9.96 -0.72 19.65
C TYR A 9 8.72 -0.66 20.57
N LYS A 10 8.21 0.56 20.88
CA LYS A 10 6.95 0.77 21.62
C LYS A 10 5.75 1.02 20.70
N ARG A 11 5.93 0.90 19.37
CA ARG A 11 4.92 1.20 18.35
C ARG A 11 4.70 -0.02 17.44
N PRO A 12 4.12 -1.13 17.94
CA PRO A 12 3.99 -2.37 17.17
C PRO A 12 3.15 -2.21 15.90
N VAL A 13 2.13 -1.35 15.94
CA VAL A 13 1.31 -1.02 14.75
C VAL A 13 2.17 -0.39 13.65
N ASP A 14 3.15 0.46 14.00
CA ASP A 14 4.04 1.08 13.02
C ASP A 14 4.91 0.02 12.34
N VAL A 15 5.37 -1.00 13.09
CA VAL A 15 6.14 -2.12 12.54
C VAL A 15 5.30 -2.93 11.54
N VAL A 16 4.05 -3.23 11.87
CA VAL A 16 3.14 -3.94 10.94
C VAL A 16 2.94 -3.13 9.66
N ILE A 17 2.66 -1.83 9.76
CA ILE A 17 2.47 -0.97 8.59
C ILE A 17 3.76 -0.91 7.76
N ILE A 18 4.93 -0.80 8.39
CA ILE A 18 6.23 -0.80 7.69
C ILE A 18 6.39 -2.08 6.89
N LEU A 19 6.15 -3.25 7.48
CA LEU A 19 6.28 -4.54 6.79
C LEU A 19 5.31 -4.64 5.59
N LEU A 20 4.06 -4.21 5.77
CA LEU A 20 3.08 -4.16 4.68
C LEU A 20 3.53 -3.22 3.56
N TYR A 21 3.96 -2.00 3.88
CA TYR A 21 4.41 -1.03 2.88
C TYR A 21 5.69 -1.46 2.18
N SER A 22 6.60 -2.15 2.89
CA SER A 22 7.78 -2.76 2.28
C SER A 22 7.40 -3.87 1.30
N TYR A 23 6.41 -4.71 1.64
CA TYR A 23 5.88 -5.72 0.73
C TYR A 23 5.21 -5.09 -0.51
N PHE A 24 4.41 -4.03 -0.33
CA PHE A 24 3.80 -3.30 -1.44
C PHE A 24 4.84 -2.64 -2.34
N LEU A 25 5.87 -2.02 -1.74
CA LEU A 25 6.97 -1.45 -2.48
C LEU A 25 7.73 -2.52 -3.28
N PHE A 26 7.93 -3.70 -2.70
CA PHE A 26 8.49 -4.85 -3.41
C PHE A 26 7.63 -5.22 -4.63
N SER A 27 6.32 -5.35 -4.47
CA SER A 27 5.39 -5.59 -5.58
C SER A 27 5.49 -4.49 -6.66
N CYS A 28 5.51 -3.22 -6.26
CA CYS A 28 5.65 -2.09 -7.18
C CYS A 28 6.94 -2.17 -8.02
N ILE A 29 8.06 -2.53 -7.39
CA ILE A 29 9.39 -2.56 -8.02
C ILE A 29 9.54 -3.74 -8.98
N PHE A 30 9.10 -4.94 -8.56
CA PHE A 30 9.40 -6.17 -9.30
C PHE A 30 8.27 -6.61 -10.22
N ILE A 31 7.01 -6.46 -9.80
CA ILE A 31 5.84 -6.94 -10.55
C ILE A 31 5.21 -5.80 -11.36
N GLU A 32 4.74 -4.76 -10.68
CA GLU A 32 3.95 -3.70 -11.33
C GLU A 32 4.78 -2.90 -12.35
N ARG A 33 6.05 -2.65 -12.05
CA ARG A 33 6.97 -2.00 -12.98
C ARG A 33 7.18 -2.84 -14.24
N HIS A 34 7.40 -4.15 -14.09
CA HIS A 34 7.52 -5.04 -15.23
C HIS A 34 6.24 -5.01 -16.07
N TYR A 35 5.08 -5.19 -15.45
CA TYR A 35 3.77 -5.17 -16.12
C TYR A 35 3.49 -3.84 -16.85
N CYS A 36 3.92 -2.71 -16.28
CA CYS A 36 3.84 -1.41 -16.92
C CYS A 36 4.62 -1.37 -18.25
N GLU A 37 5.78 -2.00 -18.30
CA GLU A 37 6.68 -1.99 -19.45
C GLU A 37 6.31 -3.06 -20.48
N LYS A 38 6.00 -4.29 -20.03
CA LYS A 38 5.75 -5.47 -20.86
C LYS A 38 4.57 -6.31 -20.35
N PRO A 39 3.89 -7.08 -21.21
CA PRO A 39 2.93 -8.07 -20.76
C PRO A 39 3.62 -9.18 -19.95
N LEU A 40 2.89 -9.81 -19.04
CA LEU A 40 3.34 -11.03 -18.37
C LEU A 40 3.21 -12.21 -19.33
N GLU A 41 4.22 -13.09 -19.34
CA GLU A 41 4.29 -14.24 -20.23
C GLU A 41 4.41 -15.54 -19.41
N GLU A 42 3.91 -16.65 -19.94
CA GLU A 42 3.94 -17.95 -19.25
C GLU A 42 5.38 -18.46 -19.08
N ASP A 43 6.25 -18.16 -20.04
CA ASP A 43 7.66 -18.58 -20.11
C ASP A 43 8.64 -17.56 -19.51
N ASP A 44 8.15 -16.61 -18.71
CA ASP A 44 8.99 -15.66 -17.97
C ASP A 44 10.04 -16.40 -17.13
N ALA A 45 11.31 -16.04 -17.33
CA ALA A 45 12.44 -16.68 -16.65
C ALA A 45 12.51 -16.34 -15.15
N ASP A 46 11.93 -15.21 -14.74
CA ASP A 46 11.82 -14.82 -13.34
C ASP A 46 10.66 -15.59 -12.67
N TRP A 47 10.99 -16.35 -11.62
CA TRP A 47 10.01 -17.15 -10.89
C TRP A 47 8.86 -16.32 -10.32
N LEU A 48 9.10 -15.05 -9.97
CA LEU A 48 8.08 -14.17 -9.40
C LEU A 48 7.09 -13.72 -10.47
N LEU A 49 7.58 -13.40 -11.67
CA LEU A 49 6.73 -13.01 -12.80
C LEU A 49 5.90 -14.20 -13.27
N ARG A 50 6.51 -15.37 -13.40
CA ARG A 50 5.80 -16.61 -13.72
C ARG A 50 4.74 -16.96 -12.69
N ALA A 51 5.05 -16.86 -11.39
CA ALA A 51 4.06 -17.07 -10.33
C ALA A 51 2.91 -16.04 -10.39
N THR A 52 3.21 -14.81 -10.81
CA THR A 52 2.18 -13.78 -11.04
C THR A 52 1.31 -14.13 -12.25
N TYR A 53 1.91 -14.62 -13.33
CA TYR A 53 1.18 -15.11 -14.51
C TYR A 53 0.22 -16.25 -14.13
N GLU A 54 0.73 -17.30 -13.48
CA GLU A 54 -0.07 -18.46 -13.03
C GLU A 54 -1.22 -18.04 -12.11
N TYR A 55 -0.96 -17.08 -11.21
CA TYR A 55 -2.00 -16.50 -10.36
C TYR A 55 -3.06 -15.74 -11.17
N SER A 56 -2.62 -14.87 -12.09
CA SER A 56 -3.51 -14.06 -12.92
C SER A 56 -4.35 -14.93 -13.86
N GLU A 57 -3.78 -15.96 -14.47
CA GLU A 57 -4.53 -16.90 -15.31
C GLU A 57 -5.71 -17.51 -14.57
N LYS A 58 -5.49 -17.89 -13.30
CA LYS A 58 -6.51 -18.57 -12.49
C LYS A 58 -7.50 -17.63 -11.81
N TYR A 59 -7.04 -16.46 -11.35
CA TYR A 59 -7.80 -15.63 -10.42
C TYR A 59 -7.99 -14.17 -10.87
N ASN A 60 -7.17 -13.66 -11.80
CA ASN A 60 -7.32 -12.31 -12.37
C ASN A 60 -6.97 -12.29 -13.88
N PRO A 61 -7.83 -12.87 -14.74
CA PRO A 61 -7.56 -12.98 -16.17
C PRO A 61 -7.58 -11.62 -16.87
N LEU A 62 -8.28 -10.62 -16.31
CA LEU A 62 -8.26 -9.26 -16.84
C LEU A 62 -6.85 -8.68 -16.86
N PHE A 63 -6.04 -8.99 -15.84
CA PHE A 63 -4.65 -8.59 -15.75
C PHE A 63 -3.83 -9.09 -16.96
N LEU A 64 -4.07 -10.33 -17.43
CA LEU A 64 -3.35 -10.87 -18.59
C LEU A 64 -3.75 -10.20 -19.92
N THR A 65 -4.99 -9.71 -20.03
CA THR A 65 -5.42 -8.99 -21.25
C THR A 65 -4.87 -7.58 -21.36
N ARG A 66 -4.32 -7.04 -20.27
CA ARG A 66 -3.57 -5.78 -20.23
C ARG A 66 -4.21 -4.63 -21.02
N PRO A 67 -5.49 -4.28 -20.75
CA PRO A 67 -6.09 -3.11 -21.38
C PRO A 67 -5.33 -1.84 -20.98
N GLU A 68 -5.28 -0.85 -21.88
CA GLU A 68 -4.45 0.36 -21.70
C GLU A 68 -4.74 1.12 -20.40
N TRP A 69 -5.99 1.14 -19.93
CA TRP A 69 -6.33 1.78 -18.66
C TRP A 69 -5.71 1.06 -17.46
N LEU A 70 -5.67 -0.27 -17.47
CA LEU A 70 -5.09 -1.09 -16.40
C LEU A 70 -3.57 -0.99 -16.44
N ARG A 71 -2.97 -1.02 -17.64
CA ARG A 71 -1.54 -0.74 -17.83
C ARG A 71 -1.16 0.62 -17.26
N ALA A 72 -1.87 1.68 -17.63
CA ALA A 72 -1.61 3.03 -17.15
C ALA A 72 -1.78 3.17 -15.63
N ALA A 73 -2.84 2.56 -15.08
CA ALA A 73 -3.09 2.46 -13.64
C ALA A 73 -1.92 1.78 -12.90
N THR A 74 -1.46 0.63 -13.39
CA THR A 74 -0.34 -0.11 -12.79
C THR A 74 0.97 0.66 -12.94
N CYS A 75 1.20 1.38 -14.05
CA CYS A 75 2.33 2.29 -14.19
C CYS A 75 2.32 3.41 -13.12
N ILE A 76 1.17 4.06 -12.92
CA ILE A 76 1.01 5.08 -11.88
C ILE A 76 1.27 4.46 -10.50
N SER A 77 0.78 3.24 -10.26
CA SER A 77 1.03 2.54 -9.01
C SER A 77 2.53 2.27 -8.81
N ALA A 78 3.21 1.69 -9.79
CA ALA A 78 4.63 1.36 -9.73
C ALA A 78 5.52 2.58 -9.45
N TYR A 79 5.28 3.69 -10.15
CA TYR A 79 6.18 4.85 -10.14
C TYR A 79 5.76 5.96 -9.16
N VAL A 80 4.46 6.27 -9.08
CA VAL A 80 3.96 7.37 -8.25
C VAL A 80 3.59 6.86 -6.87
N LEU A 81 2.78 5.79 -6.79
CA LEU A 81 2.34 5.25 -5.50
C LEU A 81 3.46 4.50 -4.78
N GLY A 82 4.38 3.88 -5.54
CA GLY A 82 5.63 3.31 -5.04
C GLY A 82 6.42 4.29 -4.17
N ALA A 83 6.55 5.55 -4.63
CA ALA A 83 7.21 6.60 -3.86
C ALA A 83 6.47 6.93 -2.55
N GLY A 84 5.14 6.83 -2.54
CA GLY A 84 4.32 6.99 -1.34
C GLY A 84 4.59 5.92 -0.28
N TYR A 85 4.81 4.66 -0.68
CA TYR A 85 5.21 3.60 0.26
C TYR A 85 6.60 3.87 0.87
N VAL A 86 7.57 4.33 0.07
CA VAL A 86 8.91 4.74 0.57
C VAL A 86 8.76 5.84 1.62
N ILE A 87 7.99 6.87 1.31
CA ILE A 87 7.71 7.98 2.23
C ILE A 87 7.06 7.46 3.52
N GLY A 88 6.07 6.56 3.41
CA GLY A 88 5.40 5.96 4.55
C GLY A 88 6.35 5.19 5.46
N VAL A 89 7.20 4.33 4.89
CA VAL A 89 8.22 3.57 5.64
C VAL A 89 9.18 4.51 6.37
N ILE A 90 9.75 5.50 5.68
CA ILE A 90 10.69 6.45 6.30
C ILE A 90 10.00 7.25 7.42
N THR A 91 8.77 7.69 7.18
CA THR A 91 7.96 8.44 8.15
C THR A 91 7.73 7.64 9.42
N LEU A 92 7.32 6.37 9.29
CA LEU A 92 7.03 5.49 10.42
C LEU A 92 8.32 5.10 11.16
N LEU A 93 9.39 4.78 10.45
CA LEU A 93 10.69 4.47 11.05
C LEU A 93 11.20 5.61 11.93
N ARG A 94 11.15 6.84 11.42
CA ARG A 94 11.71 8.03 12.09
C ARG A 94 10.71 8.78 12.98
N GLY A 95 9.41 8.49 12.88
CA GLY A 95 8.36 9.22 13.59
C GLY A 95 8.19 10.67 13.12
N ILE A 96 8.15 10.89 11.80
CA ILE A 96 8.12 12.23 11.21
C ILE A 96 6.68 12.79 11.21
N GLU A 97 6.36 13.64 12.19
CA GLU A 97 5.02 14.20 12.38
C GLU A 97 4.53 15.04 11.19
N CYS A 98 5.41 15.81 10.53
CA CYS A 98 5.02 16.68 9.42
C CYS A 98 4.53 15.92 8.18
N MET A 99 4.85 14.63 8.07
CA MET A 99 4.40 13.77 6.96
C MET A 99 3.00 13.20 7.17
N ARG A 100 2.34 13.51 8.28
CA ARG A 100 0.96 13.07 8.56
C ARG A 100 0.00 13.41 7.43
N ILE A 101 -0.10 14.69 7.04
CA ILE A 101 -1.05 15.13 6.00
C ILE A 101 -0.71 14.51 4.63
N PRO A 102 0.55 14.57 4.15
CA PRO A 102 0.95 13.87 2.93
C PRO A 102 0.59 12.38 2.92
N LEU A 103 0.80 11.68 4.04
CA LEU A 103 0.52 10.24 4.14
C LEU A 103 -0.99 9.95 4.12
N LEU A 104 -1.82 10.79 4.73
CA LEU A 104 -3.27 10.69 4.64
C LEU A 104 -3.75 10.91 3.20
N MET A 105 -3.21 11.90 2.48
CA MET A 105 -3.53 12.14 1.08
C MET A 105 -3.13 10.95 0.20
N PHE A 106 -1.95 10.40 0.41
CA PHE A 106 -1.49 9.18 -0.25
C PHE A 106 -2.46 8.02 -0.02
N CYS A 107 -2.87 7.79 1.23
CA CYS A 107 -3.81 6.71 1.56
C CYS A 107 -5.15 6.89 0.85
N SER A 108 -5.70 8.11 0.85
CA SER A 108 -6.95 8.42 0.15
C SER A 108 -6.85 8.17 -1.34
N PHE A 109 -5.75 8.59 -1.97
CA PHE A 109 -5.53 8.39 -3.40
C PHE A 109 -5.37 6.90 -3.76
N LYS A 110 -4.61 6.12 -2.99
CA LYS A 110 -4.49 4.67 -3.21
C LYS A 110 -5.82 3.94 -2.95
N MET A 111 -6.58 4.32 -1.93
CA MET A 111 -7.91 3.74 -1.69
C MET A 111 -8.88 4.02 -2.85
N TYR A 112 -8.88 5.24 -3.38
CA TYR A 112 -9.67 5.56 -4.57
C TYR A 112 -9.31 4.66 -5.75
N ALA A 113 -8.01 4.51 -6.02
CA ALA A 113 -7.52 3.65 -7.10
C ALA A 113 -7.96 2.18 -6.91
N LEU A 114 -7.81 1.63 -5.69
CA LEU A 114 -8.25 0.27 -5.38
C LEU A 114 -9.74 0.09 -5.63
N VAL A 115 -10.58 0.97 -5.08
CA VAL A 115 -12.04 0.88 -5.25
C VAL A 115 -12.44 0.93 -6.73
N LEU A 116 -11.77 1.77 -7.52
CA LEU A 116 -11.99 1.84 -8.96
C LEU A 116 -11.58 0.54 -9.66
N TYR A 117 -10.45 -0.06 -9.31
CA TYR A 117 -10.02 -1.35 -9.88
C TYR A 117 -11.00 -2.46 -9.52
N TYR A 118 -11.40 -2.56 -8.26
CA TYR A 118 -12.44 -3.49 -7.82
C TYR A 118 -13.73 -3.35 -8.62
N TYR A 119 -14.18 -2.11 -8.85
CA TYR A 119 -15.36 -1.86 -9.65
C TYR A 119 -15.19 -2.37 -11.09
N LEU A 120 -14.07 -2.02 -11.74
CA LEU A 120 -13.81 -2.41 -13.12
C LEU A 120 -13.54 -3.91 -13.27
N GLU A 121 -12.99 -4.56 -12.26
CA GLU A 121 -12.77 -6.01 -12.28
C GLU A 121 -14.06 -6.78 -12.01
N PHE A 122 -14.90 -6.39 -11.04
CA PHE A 122 -16.15 -7.11 -10.75
C PHE A 122 -17.27 -6.84 -11.75
N PHE A 123 -17.34 -5.62 -12.30
CA PHE A 123 -18.42 -5.21 -13.21
C PHE A 123 -17.93 -5.05 -14.66
N GLY A 124 -16.68 -5.39 -14.94
CA GLY A 124 -16.09 -5.31 -16.27
C GLY A 124 -16.38 -6.52 -17.15
N SER A 125 -15.63 -6.59 -18.25
CA SER A 125 -15.79 -7.62 -19.28
C SER A 125 -15.30 -9.01 -18.88
N MET A 126 -14.44 -9.12 -17.87
CA MET A 126 -13.89 -10.38 -17.37
C MET A 126 -13.82 -10.39 -15.85
N PRO A 127 -14.94 -10.73 -15.17
CA PRO A 127 -14.97 -10.78 -13.72
C PRO A 127 -14.08 -11.90 -13.16
N ALA A 128 -13.50 -11.64 -11.99
CA ALA A 128 -12.66 -12.59 -11.27
C ALA A 128 -13.41 -13.92 -11.01
N PRO A 129 -12.86 -15.08 -11.42
CA PRO A 129 -13.51 -16.38 -11.23
C PRO A 129 -13.69 -16.75 -9.75
N ASP A 130 -12.72 -16.39 -8.91
CA ASP A 130 -12.73 -16.59 -7.47
C ASP A 130 -12.50 -15.26 -6.76
N VAL A 131 -13.58 -14.73 -6.20
CA VAL A 131 -13.60 -13.44 -5.51
C VAL A 131 -12.69 -13.47 -4.28
N GLY A 132 -12.62 -14.59 -3.56
CA GLY A 132 -11.84 -14.70 -2.32
C GLY A 132 -10.35 -14.65 -2.60
N MET A 133 -9.90 -15.40 -3.60
CA MET A 133 -8.50 -15.39 -4.03
C MET A 133 -8.13 -14.04 -4.63
N PHE A 134 -8.98 -13.46 -5.47
CA PHE A 134 -8.77 -12.12 -6.02
C PHE A 134 -8.63 -11.03 -4.93
N LEU A 135 -9.49 -11.07 -3.91
CA LEU A 135 -9.46 -10.15 -2.78
C LEU A 135 -8.23 -10.36 -1.88
N ALA A 136 -7.53 -11.49 -1.94
CA ALA A 136 -6.46 -11.79 -1.00
C ALA A 136 -5.27 -10.80 -1.11
N PRO A 137 -4.63 -10.60 -2.27
CA PRO A 137 -3.53 -9.64 -2.38
C PRO A 137 -4.00 -8.20 -2.14
N GLU A 138 -5.14 -7.82 -2.72
CA GLU A 138 -5.67 -6.47 -2.64
C GLU A 138 -6.24 -6.12 -1.24
N GLY A 139 -6.75 -7.12 -0.52
CA GLY A 139 -7.23 -6.98 0.86
C GLY A 139 -6.09 -6.65 1.83
N VAL A 140 -4.88 -7.16 1.57
CA VAL A 140 -3.69 -6.80 2.34
C VAL A 140 -3.35 -5.32 2.14
N TYR A 141 -3.52 -4.76 0.93
CA TYR A 141 -3.40 -3.32 0.70
C TYR A 141 -4.39 -2.52 1.54
N PHE A 142 -5.67 -2.89 1.54
CA PHE A 142 -6.67 -2.23 2.39
C PHE A 142 -6.28 -2.26 3.87
N LEU A 143 -5.80 -3.40 4.38
CA LEU A 143 -5.35 -3.50 5.77
C LEU A 143 -4.26 -2.48 6.08
N GLY A 144 -3.23 -2.37 5.24
CA GLY A 144 -2.14 -1.40 5.42
C GLY A 144 -2.63 0.06 5.39
N LEU A 145 -3.55 0.38 4.48
CA LEU A 145 -4.13 1.72 4.34
C LEU A 145 -5.01 2.08 5.54
N PHE A 146 -5.91 1.18 5.97
CA PHE A 146 -6.77 1.41 7.14
C PHE A 146 -5.97 1.54 8.43
N LEU A 147 -4.96 0.68 8.63
CA LEU A 147 -4.05 0.82 9.77
C LEU A 147 -3.34 2.16 9.75
N THR A 148 -2.88 2.62 8.59
CA THR A 148 -2.22 3.93 8.45
C THR A 148 -3.17 5.09 8.75
N LEU A 149 -4.39 5.07 8.20
CA LEU A 149 -5.41 6.08 8.48
C LEU A 149 -5.74 6.13 9.97
N TYR A 150 -5.96 4.98 10.60
CA TYR A 150 -6.19 4.88 12.03
C TYR A 150 -4.99 5.41 12.82
N ARG A 151 -3.77 5.06 12.39
CA ARG A 151 -2.54 5.45 13.06
C ARG A 151 -2.28 6.95 13.01
N MET A 152 -2.65 7.59 11.91
CA MET A 152 -2.48 9.03 11.63
C MET A 152 -3.67 9.89 12.07
N ARG A 153 -4.67 9.32 12.76
CA ARG A 153 -5.89 10.05 13.15
C ARG A 153 -5.65 11.21 14.12
N THR A 154 -4.62 11.12 14.97
CA THR A 154 -4.27 12.16 15.95
C THR A 154 -3.32 13.20 15.35
N ALA A 155 -3.23 14.40 15.94
CA ALA A 155 -2.31 15.45 15.47
C ALA A 155 -0.83 15.12 15.73
N HIS A 156 -0.55 14.36 16.78
CA HIS A 156 0.79 13.89 17.16
C HIS A 156 0.81 12.37 17.22
N PRO A 157 0.78 11.66 16.08
CA PRO A 157 0.82 10.21 16.05
C PRO A 157 2.05 9.64 16.74
N PHE A 158 3.23 10.26 16.66
CA PHE A 158 4.47 9.65 17.12
C PHE A 158 4.95 10.12 18.48
N SER A 159 4.20 11.00 19.12
CA SER A 159 4.64 11.70 20.33
C SER A 159 3.55 11.74 21.39
N TYR A 160 3.96 11.88 22.66
CA TYR A 160 3.04 12.08 23.78
C TYR A 160 3.41 13.32 24.60
N GLN A 161 2.43 13.87 25.31
CA GLN A 161 2.64 14.93 26.30
C GLN A 161 2.83 14.30 27.69
N PRO A 162 3.96 14.54 28.37
CA PRO A 162 4.08 14.15 29.76
C PRO A 162 3.15 15.01 30.64
N PRO A 163 2.61 14.46 31.74
CA PRO A 163 1.78 15.23 32.66
C PRO A 163 2.57 16.40 33.24
N THR A 164 2.02 17.61 33.16
CA THR A 164 2.62 18.81 33.75
C THR A 164 2.62 18.64 35.27
N LYS A 165 3.80 18.54 35.90
CA LYS A 165 3.91 18.59 37.37
C LYS A 165 3.34 19.94 37.84
N GLN A 166 2.13 19.95 38.40
CA GLN A 166 1.61 21.11 39.10
C GLN A 166 2.57 21.39 40.27
N LYS A 167 3.21 22.55 40.26
CA LYS A 167 3.93 23.04 41.44
C LYS A 167 2.86 23.30 42.50
N THR A 168 2.80 22.43 43.51
CA THR A 168 2.06 22.69 44.75
C THR A 168 2.68 23.95 45.36
N GLN A 169 1.91 25.03 45.41
CA GLN A 169 2.25 26.24 46.15
C GLN A 169 1.95 26.05 47.63
#